data_AF-A0A2R6S680-F1
#
_entry.id   AF-A0A2R6S680-F1
#
_cell.length_a   1.000
_cell.length_b   1.000
_cell.length_c   1.000
_cell.angle_alpha   90.00
_cell.angle_beta   90.00
_cell.angle_gamma   90.00
#
_symmetry.space_group_name_H-M   'P 1'
#
loop_
_entity.id
_entity.type
_entity.pdbx_description
1 polymer ?
#
loop_
_entity_poly.entity_id
_entity_poly.type
_entity_poly.pdbx_seq_one_letter_code
_entity_poly.pdbx_strand_id
1 'polypeptide(L)'
;MTFMLLASEMVTFCLLVSPLPYTIRKKVFRFLSESPIVAKLAYGLKITFIFVTVLFVDALQRMWRVTAEADMARNSGAPMHDARAETNFAARKFYAQRNTYLTGFTLFLSLVLTRSFYIILDLIHTQEEYAKLKQETTKTSKTTIAADDQTKQIADLKKKLAASEAKTRDYDILKKQAAQNAAEYDRLATEYNSKTGSISDKRKD
;
A
#
# COMPACT_ATOMS: atom_id res chain seq x y z
N MET A 1 -37.26 16.40 9.28
CA MET A 1 -36.84 15.00 9.06
C MET A 1 -36.02 14.84 7.77
N THR A 2 -36.58 15.10 6.58
CA THR A 2 -35.84 15.01 5.29
C THR A 2 -34.63 15.95 5.20
N PHE A 3 -34.74 17.17 5.73
CA PHE A 3 -33.61 18.12 5.80
C PHE A 3 -32.44 17.61 6.66
N MET A 4 -32.71 16.94 7.79
CA MET A 4 -31.64 16.39 8.63
C MET A 4 -30.98 15.17 7.98
N LEU A 5 -31.76 14.34 7.28
CA LEU A 5 -31.23 13.26 6.45
C LEU A 5 -30.30 13.81 5.37
N LEU A 6 -30.75 14.81 4.62
CA LEU A 6 -29.94 15.49 3.61
C LEU A 6 -28.68 16.14 4.19
N ALA A 7 -28.78 16.82 5.33
CA ALA A 7 -27.62 17.43 5.98
C ALA A 7 -26.62 16.36 6.44
N SER A 8 -27.09 15.26 7.02
CA SER A 8 -26.24 14.14 7.42
C SER A 8 -25.57 13.46 6.22
N GLU A 9 -26.28 13.35 5.10
CA GLU A 9 -25.77 12.74 3.89
C GLU A 9 -24.78 13.66 3.17
N MET A 10 -25.03 14.97 3.15
CA MET A 10 -24.08 15.97 2.65
C MET A 10 -22.79 16.01 3.49
N VAL A 11 -22.89 15.95 4.81
CA VAL A 11 -21.71 15.86 5.68
C VAL A 11 -20.95 14.56 5.44
N THR A 12 -21.65 13.44 5.34
CA THR A 12 -21.04 12.14 5.05
C THR A 12 -20.37 12.17 3.68
N PHE A 13 -21.02 12.72 2.66
CA PHE A 13 -20.48 12.91 1.31
C PHE A 13 -19.25 13.80 1.32
N CYS A 14 -19.31 14.96 1.97
CA CYS A 14 -18.17 15.86 2.08
C CYS A 14 -16.99 15.18 2.80
N LEU A 15 -17.23 14.38 3.84
CA LEU A 15 -16.17 13.62 4.51
C LEU A 15 -15.57 12.52 3.63
N LEU A 16 -16.41 11.81 2.86
CA LEU A 16 -15.99 10.68 2.02
C LEU A 16 -15.30 11.16 0.73
N VAL A 17 -15.80 12.23 0.11
CA VAL A 17 -15.28 12.86 -1.10
C VAL A 17 -14.14 13.83 -0.81
N SER A 18 -14.08 14.41 0.40
CA SER A 18 -12.94 15.23 0.81
C SER A 18 -11.65 14.48 0.44
N PRO A 19 -10.70 15.15 -0.24
CA PRO A 19 -9.41 14.58 -0.60
C PRO A 19 -8.63 14.34 0.70
N LEU A 20 -8.96 13.25 1.38
CA LEU A 20 -8.31 12.84 2.60
C LEU A 20 -6.88 12.42 2.24
N PRO A 21 -5.87 12.93 2.98
CA PRO A 21 -4.48 12.54 2.80
C PRO A 21 -4.35 11.02 2.74
N TYR A 22 -3.62 10.52 1.74
CA TYR A 22 -3.49 9.10 1.41
C TYR A 22 -3.17 8.21 2.64
N THR A 23 -2.34 8.71 3.56
CA THR A 23 -2.00 8.06 4.83
C THR A 23 -3.19 7.87 5.77
N ILE A 24 -4.08 8.86 5.87
CA ILE A 24 -5.27 8.81 6.74
C ILE A 24 -6.32 7.88 6.12
N ARG A 25 -6.55 7.99 4.80
CA ARG A 25 -7.42 7.06 4.06
C ARG A 25 -6.99 5.62 4.28
N LYS A 26 -5.72 5.32 4.08
CA LYS A 26 -5.19 3.96 4.28
C LYS A 26 -5.38 3.47 5.72
N LYS A 27 -5.15 4.31 6.73
CA LYS A 27 -5.25 3.90 8.15
C LYS A 27 -6.70 3.65 8.58
N VAL A 28 -7.60 4.56 8.20
CA VAL A 28 -9.04 4.44 8.50
C VAL A 28 -9.66 3.26 7.74
N PHE A 29 -9.35 3.11 6.45
CA PHE A 29 -9.90 2.02 5.64
C PHE A 29 -9.27 0.68 5.94
N ARG A 30 -7.97 0.58 6.30
CA ARG A 30 -7.40 -0.70 6.74
C ARG A 30 -8.05 -1.17 8.03
N PHE A 31 -8.29 -0.25 8.98
CA PHE A 31 -9.05 -0.54 10.19
C PHE A 31 -10.52 -0.92 9.90
N LEU A 32 -11.15 -0.28 8.90
CA LEU A 32 -12.51 -0.62 8.46
C LEU A 32 -12.58 -1.95 7.69
N SER A 33 -11.56 -2.26 6.87
CA SER A 33 -11.48 -3.39 5.93
C SER A 33 -10.99 -4.69 6.58
N GLU A 34 -10.05 -4.63 7.54
CA GLU A 34 -9.73 -5.79 8.40
C GLU A 34 -10.91 -6.18 9.30
N SER A 35 -11.84 -5.26 9.52
CA SER A 35 -13.04 -5.50 10.30
C SER A 35 -14.19 -5.98 9.40
N PRO A 36 -15.08 -6.89 9.85
CA PRO A 36 -16.32 -7.27 9.15
C PRO A 36 -17.30 -6.10 8.89
N ILE A 37 -16.88 -4.87 9.20
CA ILE A 37 -17.62 -3.62 9.06
C ILE A 37 -17.76 -3.21 7.59
N VAL A 38 -16.81 -3.47 6.69
CA VAL A 38 -16.95 -3.07 5.26
C VAL A 38 -18.16 -3.73 4.60
N ALA A 39 -18.38 -5.03 4.83
CA ALA A 39 -19.55 -5.73 4.31
C ALA A 39 -20.85 -5.16 4.91
N LYS A 40 -20.86 -4.87 6.21
CA LYS A 40 -21.99 -4.25 6.90
C LYS A 40 -22.25 -2.82 6.44
N LEU A 41 -21.21 -2.05 6.13
CA LEU A 41 -21.28 -0.67 5.65
C LEU A 41 -21.83 -0.62 4.22
N ALA A 42 -21.35 -1.50 3.33
CA ALA A 42 -21.90 -1.64 1.99
C ALA A 42 -23.38 -2.07 2.03
N TYR A 43 -23.74 -2.97 2.95
CA TYR A 43 -25.12 -3.37 3.15
C TYR A 43 -25.99 -2.22 3.70
N GLY A 44 -25.46 -1.46 4.67
CA GLY A 44 -26.10 -0.26 5.21
C GLY A 44 -26.33 0.82 4.15
N LEU A 45 -25.34 1.09 3.29
CA LEU A 45 -25.49 2.00 2.16
C LEU A 45 -26.59 1.56 1.19
N LYS A 46 -26.70 0.25 0.91
CA LYS A 46 -27.79 -0.30 0.09
C LYS A 46 -29.16 -0.12 0.74
N ILE A 47 -29.29 -0.35 2.05
CA ILE A 47 -30.55 -0.15 2.78
C ILE A 47 -30.96 1.33 2.75
N THR A 48 -30.02 2.24 3.05
CA THR A 48 -30.27 3.68 3.01
C THR A 48 -30.69 4.12 1.60
N PHE A 49 -30.06 3.60 0.56
CA PHE A 49 -30.44 3.89 -0.83
C PHE A 49 -31.88 3.48 -1.14
N ILE A 50 -32.30 2.29 -0.72
CA ILE A 50 -33.70 1.83 -0.87
C ILE A 50 -34.65 2.77 -0.13
N PHE A 51 -34.32 3.14 1.11
CA PHE A 51 -35.16 4.02 1.92
C PHE A 51 -35.31 5.42 1.30
N VAL A 52 -34.20 6.01 0.83
CA VAL A 52 -34.20 7.31 0.12
C VAL A 52 -35.01 7.21 -1.17
N THR A 53 -34.91 6.11 -1.91
CA THR A 53 -35.69 5.87 -3.13
C THR A 53 -37.19 5.80 -2.83
N VAL A 54 -37.60 5.09 -1.77
CA VAL A 54 -39.01 5.03 -1.34
C VAL A 54 -39.51 6.42 -0.94
N LEU A 55 -38.74 7.18 -0.16
CA LEU A 55 -39.10 8.56 0.22
C LEU A 55 -39.20 9.50 -0.99
N PHE A 56 -38.35 9.31 -1.99
CA PHE A 56 -38.40 10.08 -3.22
C PHE A 56 -39.67 9.77 -4.03
N VAL A 57 -40.04 8.49 -4.14
CA VAL A 57 -41.28 8.08 -4.80
C VAL A 57 -42.50 8.62 -4.05
N ASP A 58 -42.53 8.57 -2.72
CA ASP A 58 -43.59 9.18 -1.91
C ASP A 58 -43.69 10.71 -2.15
N ALA A 59 -42.55 11.41 -2.16
CA ALA A 59 -42.51 12.84 -2.43
C ALA A 59 -43.00 13.17 -3.85
N LEU A 60 -42.61 12.38 -4.86
CA LEU A 60 -43.09 12.51 -6.24
C LEU A 60 -44.60 12.29 -6.35
N GLN A 61 -45.12 11.21 -5.75
CA GLN A 61 -46.55 10.91 -5.76
C GLN A 61 -47.36 12.03 -5.09
N ARG A 62 -46.88 12.55 -3.96
CA ARG A 62 -47.50 13.69 -3.28
C ARG A 62 -47.44 14.96 -4.14
N MET A 63 -46.32 15.23 -4.81
CA MET A 63 -46.19 16.38 -5.70
C MET A 63 -47.11 16.28 -6.91
N TRP A 64 -47.21 15.12 -7.55
CA TRP A 64 -48.12 14.89 -8.67
C TRP A 64 -49.57 15.05 -8.24
N ARG A 65 -49.96 14.50 -7.09
CA ARG A 65 -51.30 14.67 -6.53
C ARG A 65 -51.63 16.14 -6.26
N VAL A 66 -50.75 16.88 -5.58
CA VAL A 66 -50.95 18.31 -5.28
C VAL A 66 -50.98 19.15 -6.56
N THR A 67 -50.19 18.78 -7.57
CA THR A 67 -50.19 19.47 -8.87
C THR A 67 -51.47 19.22 -9.64
N ALA A 68 -51.96 17.97 -9.67
CA ALA A 68 -53.22 17.61 -10.29
C ALA A 68 -54.43 18.26 -9.60
N GLU A 69 -54.47 18.28 -8.26
CA GLU A 69 -55.49 18.99 -7.49
C GLU A 69 -55.49 20.50 -7.80
N ALA A 70 -54.30 21.11 -7.94
CA ALA A 70 -54.16 22.52 -8.30
C ALA A 70 -54.59 22.81 -9.76
N ASP A 71 -54.26 21.94 -10.71
CA ASP A 71 -54.62 22.14 -12.12
C ASP A 71 -56.11 21.86 -12.38
N MET A 72 -56.71 20.89 -11.67
CA MET A 72 -58.16 20.65 -11.69
C MET A 72 -58.94 21.83 -11.11
N ALA A 73 -58.48 22.42 -10.00
CA ALA A 73 -59.10 23.62 -9.43
C ALA A 73 -59.09 24.79 -10.42
N ARG A 74 -58.01 24.96 -11.19
CA ARG A 74 -57.89 26.01 -12.22
C ARG A 74 -58.74 25.74 -13.46
N ASN A 75 -58.86 24.48 -13.89
CA ASN A 75 -59.64 24.11 -15.10
C ASN A 75 -61.13 23.90 -14.84
N SER A 76 -61.55 23.65 -13.60
CA SER A 76 -62.96 23.34 -13.29
C SER A 76 -63.92 24.53 -13.39
N GLY A 77 -63.44 25.75 -13.68
CA GLY A 77 -64.29 26.93 -13.91
C GLY A 77 -65.15 27.35 -12.71
N ALA A 78 -65.02 26.66 -11.56
CA ALA A 78 -65.67 27.06 -10.33
C ALA A 78 -65.07 28.41 -9.92
N PRO A 79 -65.88 29.45 -9.67
CA PRO A 79 -65.38 30.73 -9.22
C PRO A 79 -64.62 30.51 -7.92
N MET A 80 -63.29 30.52 -8.01
CA MET A 80 -62.38 30.45 -6.87
C MET A 80 -62.44 31.81 -6.19
N HIS A 81 -63.57 32.08 -5.54
CA HIS A 81 -63.97 33.40 -5.03
C HIS A 81 -63.19 33.84 -3.79
N ASP A 82 -62.10 33.15 -3.46
CA ASP A 82 -61.28 33.45 -2.30
C ASP A 82 -59.80 33.45 -2.68
N ALA A 83 -59.21 34.64 -2.77
CA ALA A 83 -57.77 34.84 -2.97
C ALA A 83 -56.93 34.10 -1.90
N ARG A 84 -57.52 33.78 -0.74
CA ARG A 84 -56.89 32.94 0.29
C ARG A 84 -56.80 31.47 -0.11
N ALA A 85 -57.74 30.95 -0.89
CA ALA A 85 -57.69 29.59 -1.40
C ALA A 85 -56.60 29.47 -2.47
N GLU A 86 -56.49 30.45 -3.38
CA GLU A 86 -55.47 30.45 -4.44
C GLU A 86 -54.06 30.50 -3.87
N THR A 87 -53.84 31.40 -2.90
CA THR A 87 -52.56 31.52 -2.20
C THR A 87 -52.21 30.26 -1.40
N ASN A 88 -53.18 29.57 -0.80
CA ASN A 88 -52.97 28.29 -0.12
C ASN A 88 -52.57 27.16 -1.09
N PHE A 89 -53.21 27.06 -2.25
CA PHE A 89 -52.86 26.05 -3.27
C PHE A 89 -51.48 26.30 -3.88
N ALA A 90 -51.17 27.56 -4.22
CA ALA A 90 -49.85 27.94 -4.70
C ALA A 90 -48.76 27.58 -3.68
N ALA A 91 -48.98 27.92 -2.39
CA ALA A 91 -48.05 27.58 -1.32
C ALA A 91 -47.83 26.06 -1.20
N ARG A 92 -48.90 25.26 -1.20
CA ARG A 92 -48.80 23.78 -1.15
C ARG A 92 -48.02 23.20 -2.34
N LYS A 93 -48.20 23.75 -3.55
CA LYS A 93 -47.45 23.37 -4.75
C LYS A 93 -45.95 23.67 -4.59
N PHE A 94 -45.58 24.88 -4.14
CA PHE A 94 -44.19 25.24 -3.87
C PHE A 94 -43.54 24.35 -2.80
N TYR A 95 -44.27 24.03 -1.72
CA TYR A 95 -43.76 23.13 -0.68
C TYR A 95 -43.53 21.71 -1.20
N ALA A 96 -44.47 21.15 -1.95
CA ALA A 96 -44.34 19.81 -2.52
C ALA A 96 -43.20 19.73 -3.56
N GLN A 97 -43.07 20.76 -4.38
CA GLN A 97 -42.01 20.87 -5.39
C GLN A 97 -40.62 20.96 -4.75
N ARG A 98 -40.42 21.85 -3.77
CA ARG A 98 -39.14 21.98 -3.05
C ARG A 98 -38.76 20.67 -2.35
N ASN A 99 -39.71 20.04 -1.67
CA ASN A 99 -39.44 18.80 -0.94
C ASN A 99 -39.07 17.66 -1.89
N THR A 100 -39.68 17.59 -3.08
CA THR A 100 -39.34 16.61 -4.12
C THR A 100 -37.92 16.84 -4.65
N TYR A 101 -37.54 18.08 -4.95
CA TYR A 101 -36.17 18.39 -5.37
C TYR A 101 -35.15 18.09 -4.28
N LEU A 102 -35.48 18.37 -3.02
CA LEU A 102 -34.62 18.05 -1.89
C LEU A 102 -34.37 16.54 -1.81
N THR A 103 -35.43 15.73 -1.86
CA THR A 103 -35.32 14.26 -1.87
C THR A 103 -34.66 13.71 -3.13
N GLY A 104 -34.82 14.38 -4.28
CA GLY A 104 -34.16 13.98 -5.53
C GLY A 104 -32.65 14.22 -5.47
N PHE A 105 -32.23 15.33 -4.86
CA PHE A 105 -30.81 15.59 -4.62
C PHE A 105 -30.21 14.57 -3.63
N THR A 106 -30.92 14.23 -2.55
CA THR A 106 -30.57 13.12 -1.63
C THR A 106 -30.30 11.83 -2.41
N LEU A 107 -31.23 11.44 -3.30
CA LEU A 107 -31.10 10.22 -4.09
C LEU A 107 -29.89 10.25 -5.03
N PHE A 108 -29.66 11.39 -5.70
CA PHE A 108 -28.48 11.59 -6.53
C PHE A 108 -27.19 11.46 -5.70
N LEU A 109 -27.13 12.09 -4.53
CA LEU A 109 -26.01 11.97 -3.60
C LEU A 109 -25.80 10.53 -3.15
N SER A 110 -26.86 9.79 -2.80
CA SER A 110 -26.75 8.38 -2.41
C SER A 110 -26.13 7.53 -3.52
N LEU A 111 -26.45 7.80 -4.79
CA LEU A 111 -25.88 7.09 -5.94
C LEU A 111 -24.39 7.42 -6.10
N VAL A 112 -24.04 8.71 -6.08
CA VAL A 112 -22.64 9.15 -6.17
C VAL A 112 -21.84 8.61 -4.98
N LEU A 113 -22.38 8.63 -3.76
CA LEU A 113 -21.78 8.03 -2.56
C LEU A 113 -21.46 6.57 -2.77
N THR A 114 -22.42 5.79 -3.26
CA THR A 114 -22.25 4.36 -3.51
C THR A 114 -21.13 4.13 -4.52
N ARG A 115 -21.12 4.86 -5.64
CA ARG A 115 -20.07 4.73 -6.67
C ARG A 115 -18.70 5.14 -6.13
N SER A 116 -18.61 6.29 -5.46
CA SER A 116 -17.38 6.80 -4.86
C SER A 116 -16.81 5.84 -3.80
N PHE A 117 -17.67 5.23 -2.98
CA PHE A 117 -17.25 4.25 -1.99
C PHE A 117 -16.51 3.06 -2.63
N TYR A 118 -17.06 2.48 -3.70
CA TYR A 118 -16.43 1.37 -4.41
C TYR A 118 -15.14 1.78 -5.12
N ILE A 119 -15.11 2.96 -5.77
CA ILE A 119 -13.90 3.47 -6.42
C ILE A 119 -12.77 3.67 -5.41
N ILE A 120 -13.09 4.22 -4.23
CA ILE A 120 -12.10 4.43 -3.17
C ILE A 120 -11.56 3.09 -2.66
N LEU A 121 -12.43 2.08 -2.50
CA LEU A 121 -12.03 0.74 -2.09
C LEU A 121 -11.06 0.13 -3.11
N ASP A 122 -11.42 0.17 -4.39
CA ASP A 122 -10.62 -0.36 -5.49
C ASP A 122 -9.25 0.35 -5.61
N LEU A 123 -9.25 1.67 -5.48
CA LEU A 123 -8.03 2.49 -5.48
C LEU A 123 -7.09 2.11 -4.34
N ILE A 124 -7.62 1.82 -3.15
CA ILE A 124 -6.81 1.39 -2.00
C ILE A 124 -6.24 -0.01 -2.22
N HIS A 125 -7.04 -0.97 -2.68
CA HIS A 125 -6.56 -2.32 -2.99
C HIS A 125 -5.43 -2.28 -4.02
N THR A 126 -5.63 -1.53 -5.11
CA THR A 126 -4.62 -1.32 -6.15
C THR A 126 -3.34 -0.71 -5.57
N GLN A 127 -3.46 0.28 -4.67
CA GLN A 127 -2.31 0.90 -4.01
C GLN A 127 -1.60 -0.03 -3.02
N GLU A 128 -2.32 -0.92 -2.34
CA GLU A 128 -1.73 -1.93 -1.46
C GLU A 128 -0.97 -3.00 -2.25
N GLU A 129 -1.53 -3.48 -3.35
CA GLU A 129 -0.83 -4.37 -4.28
C GLU A 129 0.41 -3.70 -4.85
N TYR A 130 0.29 -2.47 -5.33
CA TYR A 130 1.44 -1.71 -5.84
C TYR A 130 2.53 -1.52 -4.78
N ALA A 131 2.16 -1.25 -3.52
CA ALA A 131 3.11 -1.13 -2.41
C ALA A 131 3.78 -2.47 -2.08
N LYS A 132 3.06 -3.60 -2.12
CA LYS A 132 3.61 -4.95 -1.94
C LYS A 132 4.58 -5.29 -3.05
N LEU A 133 4.19 -5.10 -4.32
CA LEU A 133 5.05 -5.32 -5.48
C LEU A 133 6.31 -4.45 -5.39
N LYS A 134 6.19 -3.16 -5.07
CA LYS A 134 7.36 -2.28 -4.91
C LYS A 134 8.30 -2.76 -3.79
N GLN A 135 7.77 -3.24 -2.67
CA GLN A 135 8.59 -3.80 -1.60
C GLN A 135 9.27 -5.11 -2.02
N GLU A 136 8.56 -6.01 -2.71
CA GLU A 136 9.14 -7.24 -3.24
C GLU A 136 10.22 -6.95 -4.27
N THR A 137 9.99 -6.05 -5.22
CA THR A 137 11.02 -5.60 -6.16
C THR A 137 12.22 -5.01 -5.42
N THR A 138 12.01 -4.15 -4.43
CA THR A 138 13.11 -3.56 -3.65
C THR A 138 13.89 -4.61 -2.85
N LYS A 139 13.21 -5.59 -2.26
CA LYS A 139 13.83 -6.70 -1.55
C LYS A 139 14.62 -7.59 -2.50
N THR A 140 14.03 -7.98 -3.63
CA THR A 140 14.68 -8.77 -4.67
C THR A 140 15.91 -8.06 -5.21
N SER A 141 15.82 -6.77 -5.54
CA SER A 141 16.97 -5.98 -6.00
C SER A 141 18.05 -5.83 -4.94
N LYS A 142 17.70 -5.65 -3.66
CA LYS A 142 18.70 -5.62 -2.58
C LYS A 142 19.36 -6.98 -2.37
N THR A 143 18.61 -8.08 -2.47
CA THR A 143 19.14 -9.43 -2.35
C THR A 143 20.06 -9.79 -3.51
N THR A 144 19.71 -9.45 -4.75
CA THR A 144 20.61 -9.69 -5.90
C THR A 144 21.88 -8.84 -5.83
N ILE A 145 21.79 -7.58 -5.41
CA ILE A 145 22.99 -6.73 -5.22
C ILE A 145 23.88 -7.28 -4.09
N ALA A 146 23.28 -7.70 -2.96
CA ALA A 146 24.04 -8.27 -1.85
C ALA A 146 24.67 -9.63 -2.22
N ALA A 147 23.99 -10.46 -3.02
CA ALA A 147 24.51 -11.73 -3.49
C ALA A 147 25.68 -11.55 -4.48
N ASP A 148 25.60 -10.55 -5.38
CA ASP A 148 26.70 -10.26 -6.32
C ASP A 148 27.94 -9.73 -5.58
N ASP A 149 27.76 -8.89 -4.57
CA ASP A 149 28.85 -8.37 -3.75
C ASP A 149 29.50 -9.47 -2.87
N GLN A 150 28.68 -10.34 -2.25
CA GLN A 150 29.19 -11.51 -1.52
C GLN A 150 29.96 -12.48 -2.43
N THR A 151 29.49 -12.69 -3.66
CA THR A 151 30.15 -13.60 -4.61
C THR A 151 31.54 -13.08 -5.00
N LYS A 152 31.68 -11.76 -5.23
CA LYS A 152 32.96 -11.10 -5.49
C LYS A 152 33.91 -11.20 -4.30
N GLN A 153 33.42 -10.97 -3.09
CA GLN A 153 34.23 -11.09 -1.87
C GLN A 153 34.71 -12.53 -1.64
N ILE A 154 33.86 -13.53 -1.87
CA ILE A 154 34.23 -14.95 -1.76
C ILE A 154 35.31 -15.31 -2.80
N ALA A 155 35.20 -14.82 -4.04
CA ALA A 155 36.19 -15.05 -5.09
C ALA A 155 37.56 -14.44 -4.73
N ASP A 156 37.58 -13.20 -4.24
CA ASP A 156 38.81 -12.53 -3.80
C ASP A 156 39.44 -13.19 -2.58
N LEU A 157 38.63 -13.61 -1.60
CA LEU A 157 39.11 -14.34 -0.42
C LEU A 157 39.71 -15.68 -0.83
N LYS A 158 39.09 -16.45 -1.75
CA LYS A 158 39.67 -17.69 -2.28
C LYS A 158 41.00 -17.45 -2.99
N LYS A 159 41.12 -16.38 -3.78
CA LYS A 159 42.37 -16.02 -4.45
C LYS A 159 43.48 -15.68 -3.45
N LYS A 160 43.17 -14.91 -2.40
CA LYS A 160 44.11 -14.59 -1.31
C LYS A 160 44.53 -15.83 -0.54
N LEU A 161 43.59 -16.75 -0.27
CA LEU A 161 43.87 -18.01 0.42
C LEU A 161 44.84 -18.86 -0.39
N ALA A 162 44.58 -19.06 -1.68
CA ALA A 162 45.47 -19.83 -2.56
C ALA A 162 46.86 -19.20 -2.69
N ALA A 163 46.96 -17.87 -2.74
CA ALA A 163 48.24 -17.15 -2.75
C ALA A 163 49.02 -17.31 -1.43
N SER A 164 48.32 -17.32 -0.29
CA SER A 164 48.94 -17.56 1.02
C SER A 164 49.44 -19.00 1.14
N GLU A 165 48.63 -19.98 0.74
CA GLU A 165 49.03 -21.39 0.75
C GLU A 165 50.23 -21.65 -0.14
N ALA A 166 50.28 -21.04 -1.34
CA ALA A 166 51.45 -21.13 -2.22
C ALA A 166 52.73 -20.61 -1.53
N LYS A 167 52.66 -19.46 -0.86
CA LYS A 167 53.80 -18.92 -0.09
C LYS A 167 54.24 -19.85 1.03
N THR A 168 53.30 -20.48 1.74
CA THR A 168 53.63 -21.45 2.79
C THR A 168 54.34 -22.67 2.21
N ARG A 169 53.86 -23.20 1.06
CA ARG A 169 54.57 -24.30 0.37
C ARG A 169 55.97 -23.90 -0.07
N ASP A 170 56.12 -22.71 -0.65
CA ASP A 170 57.43 -22.22 -1.10
C ASP A 170 58.37 -22.05 0.10
N TYR A 171 57.86 -21.58 1.24
CA TYR A 171 58.60 -21.49 2.49
C TYR A 171 59.05 -22.88 3.00
N ASP A 172 58.17 -23.88 2.97
CA ASP A 172 58.52 -25.26 3.35
C ASP A 172 59.54 -25.88 2.40
N ILE A 173 59.45 -25.59 1.10
CA ILE A 173 60.43 -26.01 0.10
C ILE A 173 61.79 -25.34 0.37
N LEU A 174 61.81 -24.03 0.59
CA LEU A 174 63.02 -23.28 0.94
C LEU A 174 63.66 -23.82 2.23
N LYS A 175 62.85 -24.13 3.24
CA LYS A 175 63.32 -24.72 4.49
C LYS A 175 63.96 -26.09 4.27
N LYS A 176 63.35 -26.95 3.44
CA LYS A 176 63.93 -28.24 3.06
C LYS A 176 65.23 -28.08 2.27
N GLN A 177 65.27 -27.16 1.30
CA GLN A 177 66.47 -26.88 0.51
C GLN A 177 67.60 -26.34 1.38
N ALA A 178 67.32 -25.42 2.29
CA ALA A 178 68.30 -24.89 3.24
C ALA A 178 68.85 -25.99 4.16
N ALA A 179 68.00 -26.87 4.68
CA ALA A 179 68.42 -28.00 5.52
C ALA A 179 69.28 -29.01 4.75
N GLN A 180 68.93 -29.32 3.50
CA GLN A 180 69.74 -30.19 2.63
C GLN A 180 71.10 -29.56 2.31
N ASN A 181 71.13 -28.26 1.99
CA ASN A 181 72.37 -27.56 1.68
C ASN A 181 73.30 -27.50 2.90
N ALA A 182 72.76 -27.21 4.09
CA ALA A 182 73.53 -27.23 5.34
C ALA A 182 74.17 -28.61 5.60
N ALA A 183 73.42 -29.70 5.40
CA ALA A 183 73.94 -31.06 5.57
C ALA A 183 75.07 -31.39 4.57
N GLU A 184 74.98 -30.92 3.32
CA GLU A 184 76.05 -31.08 2.33
C GLU A 184 77.30 -30.25 2.69
N TYR A 185 77.14 -29.01 3.19
CA TYR A 185 78.27 -28.23 3.69
C TYR A 185 79.00 -28.94 4.84
N ASP A 186 78.26 -29.49 5.82
CA ASP A 186 78.85 -30.24 6.93
C ASP A 186 79.60 -31.49 6.45
N ARG A 187 79.04 -32.19 5.46
CA ARG A 187 79.67 -33.35 4.83
C ARG A 187 80.95 -32.98 4.09
N LEU A 188 80.92 -31.94 3.24
CA LEU A 188 82.09 -31.46 2.52
C LEU A 188 83.18 -30.96 3.47
N ALA A 189 82.80 -30.26 4.55
CA ALA A 189 83.74 -29.82 5.57
C ALA A 189 84.42 -31.01 6.27
N THR A 190 83.66 -32.06 6.58
CA THR A 190 84.18 -33.30 7.14
C THR A 190 85.14 -34.00 6.17
N GLU A 191 84.77 -34.10 4.88
CA GLU A 191 85.61 -34.71 3.85
C GLU A 191 86.89 -33.89 3.60
N TYR A 192 86.79 -32.56 3.56
CA TYR A 192 87.93 -31.67 3.43
C TYR A 192 88.89 -31.82 4.62
N ASN A 193 88.38 -31.76 5.85
CA ASN A 193 89.17 -31.98 7.06
C ASN A 193 89.86 -33.35 7.06
N SER A 194 89.21 -34.38 6.51
CA SER A 194 89.80 -35.72 6.39
C SER A 194 90.92 -35.81 5.35
N LYS A 195 90.83 -35.06 4.23
CA LYS A 195 91.82 -35.08 3.14
C LYS A 195 93.00 -34.15 3.37
N THR A 196 92.80 -33.01 4.05
CA THR A 196 93.85 -32.00 4.27
C THR A 196 94.67 -32.26 5.54
N GLY A 197 94.38 -33.32 6.30
CA GLY A 197 95.17 -33.75 7.46
C GLY A 197 95.06 -32.86 8.70
N SER A 198 94.17 -31.86 8.71
CA SER A 198 93.92 -30.97 9.85
C SER A 198 92.99 -31.59 10.90
N ILE A 199 93.28 -32.82 11.34
CA ILE A 199 92.60 -33.42 12.49
C ILE A 199 93.19 -32.77 13.75
N SER A 200 92.60 -31.64 14.17
CA SER A 200 92.85 -31.08 15.51
C SER A 200 92.21 -32.01 16.53
N ASP A 201 93.03 -32.82 17.19
CA ASP A 201 92.65 -33.65 18.33
C ASP A 201 92.54 -32.75 19.58
N LYS A 202 91.36 -32.19 19.83
CA LYS A 202 91.07 -31.33 20.99
C LYS A 202 91.12 -32.06 22.35
N ARG A 203 91.69 -33.26 22.42
CA ARG A 203 91.97 -33.96 23.68
C ARG A 203 93.39 -33.72 24.21
N LYS A 204 94.21 -32.92 23.51
CA LYS A 204 95.59 -32.61 23.90
C LYS A 204 95.95 -31.12 24.04
N ASP A 205 95.00 -30.20 23.93
CA ASP A 205 95.16 -28.78 24.31
C ASP A 205 94.21 -28.41 25.45
#